data_AF-A0A0E9ZG65-F1
#
_entry.id   AF-A0A0E9ZG65-F1
#
_cell.length_a   1.000
_cell.length_b   1.000
_cell.length_c   1.000
_cell.angle_alpha   90.00
_cell.angle_beta   90.00
_cell.angle_gamma   90.00
#
_symmetry.space_group_name_H-M   'P 1'
#
loop_
_entity.id
_entity.type
_entity.pdbx_description
1 polymer ?
#
loop_
_entity_poly.entity_id
_entity_poly.type
_entity_poly.pdbx_seq_one_letter_code
_entity_poly.pdbx_strand_id
1 'polypeptide(L)'
;MKDDMARYITVNDSRLVASGNLQIGSALLDLNEVDFGEFRSTQRKVIVGWSGEERARYSSAVRSREISTKEISVNDESGGRVILDLGCERLILGELKAAPKSYQLYVNVSLEIPLKAFGDVPDHIKPLLQYSEIVRVTIDISCGNDEERTHTISKRPVYDGYGNLGFFIADLNKMNEYIVSRLGSGVVNLKDAFCETEIANELFAEGLLVLVWGMTPWHYYLYGVDEPEDTAFIPRLSRPQFQGTYRLRRDIKNPSVVPGEFLLNWPECMAKKFPTITVAGNGEVLKIEVNVMGFYVPNVGIGPPMSVIIASREDGEPKIDPLLMVDIEAVEPGLCF
;
A
#
# COMPACT_ATOMS: atom_id res chain seq x y z
N MET A 1 -6.10 22.03 -18.12
CA MET A 1 -5.73 20.83 -17.36
C MET A 1 -6.31 21.01 -15.98
N LYS A 2 -7.17 20.10 -15.51
CA LYS A 2 -7.48 20.07 -14.08
C LYS A 2 -6.17 19.72 -13.39
N ASP A 3 -5.70 20.57 -12.49
CA ASP A 3 -4.58 20.28 -11.60
C ASP A 3 -5.01 19.06 -10.77
N ASP A 4 -4.65 17.85 -11.22
CA ASP A 4 -4.69 16.66 -10.38
C ASP A 4 -3.64 16.90 -9.29
N MET A 5 -4.10 17.28 -8.11
CA MET A 5 -3.25 17.45 -6.93
C MET A 5 -2.98 16.05 -6.37
N ALA A 6 -1.81 15.43 -6.55
CA ALA A 6 -1.59 14.21 -5.78
C ALA A 6 -1.25 14.52 -4.34
N ARG A 7 -2.01 13.83 -3.51
CA ARG A 7 -1.70 13.56 -2.12
C ARG A 7 -0.46 12.69 -1.94
N TYR A 8 0.12 12.13 -3.01
CA TYR A 8 1.27 11.24 -2.95
C TYR A 8 2.27 11.52 -4.05
N ILE A 9 3.54 11.44 -3.70
CA ILE A 9 4.67 11.51 -4.64
C ILE A 9 5.57 10.31 -4.39
N THR A 10 6.01 9.65 -5.46
CA THR A 10 7.03 8.60 -5.41
C THR A 10 8.35 9.11 -6.00
N VAL A 11 9.45 9.07 -5.22
CA VAL A 11 10.78 9.52 -5.65
C VAL A 11 11.81 8.40 -5.43
N ASN A 12 12.71 8.17 -6.37
CA ASN A 12 13.73 7.12 -6.29
C ASN A 12 14.96 7.50 -5.44
N ASP A 13 14.90 8.61 -4.69
CA ASP A 13 16.03 9.09 -3.88
C ASP A 13 15.57 9.86 -2.64
N SER A 14 15.71 9.21 -1.48
CA SER A 14 15.41 9.78 -0.16
C SER A 14 16.23 10.99 0.21
N ARG A 15 17.44 11.10 -0.34
CA ARG A 15 18.34 12.21 -0.02
C ARG A 15 17.78 13.52 -0.55
N LEU A 16 17.12 13.48 -1.71
CA LEU A 16 16.46 14.66 -2.30
C LEU A 16 15.29 15.16 -1.46
N VAL A 17 14.48 14.23 -0.92
CA VAL A 17 13.38 14.59 -0.03
C VAL A 17 13.94 15.10 1.30
N ALA A 18 14.95 14.44 1.86
CA ALA A 18 15.55 14.84 3.12
C ALA A 18 16.27 16.20 3.07
N SER A 19 16.81 16.59 1.91
CA SER A 19 17.41 17.91 1.68
C SER A 19 16.46 18.94 1.08
N GLY A 20 15.21 18.55 0.82
CA GLY A 20 14.22 19.37 0.16
C GLY A 20 13.55 20.37 1.10
N ASN A 21 12.65 21.18 0.53
CA ASN A 21 11.83 22.11 1.30
C ASN A 21 10.34 21.84 1.04
N LEU A 22 9.54 21.93 2.09
CA LEU A 22 8.09 21.94 1.98
C LEU A 22 7.62 23.40 2.06
N GLN A 23 7.05 23.90 0.97
CA GLN A 23 6.38 25.18 0.94
C GLN A 23 4.88 24.99 1.18
N ILE A 24 4.31 25.74 2.11
CA ILE A 24 2.87 25.80 2.36
C ILE A 24 2.48 27.27 2.36
N GLY A 25 1.82 27.73 1.30
CA GLY A 25 1.52 29.16 1.16
C GLY A 25 2.79 30.01 1.14
N SER A 26 2.95 30.87 2.13
CA SER A 26 4.16 31.70 2.32
C SER A 26 5.21 31.06 3.24
N ALA A 27 4.83 30.03 4.00
CA ALA A 27 5.75 29.30 4.86
C ALA A 27 6.66 28.38 4.05
N LEU A 28 7.93 28.34 4.45
CA LEU A 28 8.95 27.45 3.91
C LEU A 28 9.55 26.64 5.07
N LEU A 29 9.52 25.31 4.93
CA LEU A 29 10.00 24.38 5.94
C LEU A 29 11.14 23.56 5.36
N ASP A 30 12.30 23.64 5.99
CA ASP A 30 13.48 22.86 5.60
C ASP A 30 13.34 21.41 6.13
N LEU A 31 13.24 20.44 5.23
CA LEU A 31 13.14 19.03 5.61
C LEU A 31 14.46 18.49 6.20
N ASN A 32 15.57 19.24 6.09
CA ASN A 32 16.79 18.92 6.82
C ASN A 32 16.61 19.01 8.34
N GLU A 33 15.53 19.61 8.86
CA GLU A 33 15.24 19.62 10.29
C GLU A 33 14.54 18.32 10.78
N VAL A 34 14.08 17.46 9.86
CA VAL A 34 13.39 16.20 10.16
C VAL A 34 14.38 15.03 10.10
N ASP A 35 14.44 14.17 11.11
CA ASP A 35 15.42 13.07 11.12
C ASP A 35 15.05 11.92 10.17
N PHE A 36 15.68 11.85 9.00
CA PHE A 36 15.57 10.72 8.07
C PHE A 36 16.52 9.55 8.42
N GLY A 37 17.25 9.61 9.54
CA GLY A 37 18.25 8.64 9.93
C GLY A 37 19.36 8.50 8.89
N GLU A 38 19.76 7.27 8.58
CA GLU A 38 20.78 6.98 7.56
C GLU A 38 20.34 7.35 6.13
N PHE A 39 19.04 7.55 5.89
CA PHE A 39 18.50 7.82 4.56
C PHE A 39 18.69 9.26 4.09
N ARG A 40 19.30 10.11 4.93
CA ARG A 40 19.88 11.41 4.53
C ARG A 40 21.12 11.25 3.66
N SER A 41 21.90 10.19 3.87
CA SER A 41 23.15 9.92 3.16
C SER A 41 23.07 8.69 2.26
N THR A 42 22.14 7.77 2.55
CA THR A 42 21.90 6.55 1.78
C THR A 42 20.66 6.69 0.92
N GLN A 43 20.80 6.46 -0.39
CA GLN A 43 19.67 6.48 -1.32
C GLN A 43 18.70 5.33 -1.01
N ARG A 44 17.42 5.68 -0.85
CA ARG A 44 16.28 4.74 -0.89
C ARG A 44 15.13 5.30 -1.71
N LYS A 45 14.24 4.40 -2.14
CA LYS A 45 12.94 4.74 -2.72
C LYS A 45 12.08 5.39 -1.64
N VAL A 46 11.33 6.44 -2.00
CA VAL A 46 10.51 7.22 -1.06
C VAL A 46 9.11 7.43 -1.55
N ILE A 47 8.15 7.27 -0.65
CA ILE A 47 6.77 7.71 -0.82
C ILE A 47 6.54 8.89 0.12
N VAL A 48 6.19 10.05 -0.42
CA VAL A 48 5.76 11.22 0.35
C VAL A 48 4.26 11.33 0.25
N GLY A 49 3.57 11.35 1.40
CA GLY A 49 2.12 11.51 1.49
C GLY A 49 1.74 12.82 2.19
N TRP A 50 0.75 13.51 1.64
CA TRP A 50 0.13 14.70 2.18
C TRP A 50 -1.35 14.44 2.48
N SER A 51 -1.74 14.56 3.75
CA SER A 51 -3.14 14.41 4.16
C SER A 51 -3.86 15.76 4.35
N GLY A 52 -3.11 16.85 4.50
CA GLY A 52 -3.65 18.18 4.72
C GLY A 52 -4.50 18.28 5.99
N GLU A 53 -5.66 18.94 5.89
CA GLU A 53 -6.64 19.07 6.99
C GLU A 53 -7.45 17.78 7.21
N GLU A 54 -7.44 16.88 6.22
CA GLU A 54 -8.10 15.60 6.35
C GLU A 54 -7.19 14.62 7.08
N ARG A 55 -7.74 13.87 8.03
CA ARG A 55 -6.98 12.87 8.75
C ARG A 55 -6.50 11.77 7.81
N ALA A 56 -5.21 11.41 7.88
CA ALA A 56 -4.68 10.23 7.21
C ALA A 56 -5.54 9.00 7.54
N ARG A 57 -6.17 8.40 6.52
CA ARG A 57 -6.93 7.14 6.65
C ARG A 57 -6.01 5.93 6.82
N TYR A 58 -4.82 6.00 6.22
CA TYR A 58 -3.83 4.94 6.25
C TYR A 58 -2.51 5.43 6.85
N SER A 59 -2.01 4.72 7.85
CA SER A 59 -0.65 4.90 8.38
C SER A 59 0.34 4.01 7.64
N SER A 60 1.57 3.96 8.15
CA SER A 60 2.64 3.07 7.68
C SER A 60 2.23 1.60 7.65
N ALA A 61 2.80 0.86 6.68
CA ALA A 61 2.53 -0.54 6.45
C ALA A 61 2.76 -1.41 7.69
N VAL A 62 2.09 -2.56 7.76
CA VAL A 62 2.26 -3.53 8.85
C VAL A 62 3.74 -3.89 9.02
N ARG A 63 4.26 -3.80 10.26
CA ARG A 63 5.68 -3.99 10.64
C ARG A 63 6.68 -2.97 10.10
N SER A 64 6.22 -1.81 9.64
CA SER A 64 7.08 -0.64 9.44
C SER A 64 7.88 -0.30 10.71
N ARG A 65 9.08 0.24 10.51
CA ARG A 65 9.94 0.79 11.57
C ARG A 65 9.84 2.31 11.55
N GLU A 66 9.38 2.92 12.62
CA GLU A 66 9.48 4.38 12.77
C GLU A 66 10.95 4.80 12.84
N ILE A 67 11.28 5.86 12.09
CA ILE A 67 12.60 6.50 12.12
C ILE A 67 12.51 7.75 13.00
N SER A 68 11.55 8.63 12.69
CA SER A 68 11.32 9.83 13.48
C SER A 68 9.91 10.38 13.30
N THR A 69 9.53 11.21 14.26
CA THR A 69 8.37 12.08 14.16
C THR A 69 8.80 13.49 14.57
N LYS A 70 8.50 14.48 13.74
CA LYS A 70 8.79 15.90 14.00
C LYS A 70 7.51 16.71 13.98
N GLU A 71 7.31 17.50 15.02
CA GLU A 71 6.27 18.51 15.10
C GLU A 71 6.87 19.89 14.80
N ILE A 72 6.20 20.66 13.95
CA ILE A 72 6.64 21.97 13.50
C ILE A 72 5.48 22.95 13.58
N SER A 73 5.65 24.03 14.34
CA SER A 73 4.67 25.11 14.44
C SER A 73 4.83 26.09 13.29
N VAL A 74 3.75 26.30 12.53
CA VAL A 74 3.74 27.20 11.38
C VAL A 74 2.77 28.34 11.62
N ASN A 75 3.26 29.57 11.45
CA ASN A 75 2.46 30.79 11.56
C ASN A 75 2.28 31.39 10.16
N ASP A 76 1.26 30.95 9.44
CA ASP A 76 0.93 31.47 8.10
C ASP A 76 -0.59 31.49 7.90
N GLU A 77 -1.12 32.67 7.55
CA GLU A 77 -2.54 32.90 7.30
C GLU A 77 -2.90 32.78 5.80
N SER A 78 -1.89 32.70 4.92
CA SER A 78 -2.09 32.88 3.48
C SER A 78 -2.74 31.68 2.78
N GLY A 79 -2.62 30.48 3.35
CA GLY A 79 -3.05 29.23 2.71
C GLY A 79 -2.40 29.06 1.33
N GLY A 80 -2.90 28.11 0.54
CA GLY A 80 -2.50 27.92 -0.86
C GLY A 80 -1.76 26.62 -1.11
N ARG A 81 -1.07 26.55 -2.25
CA ARG A 81 -0.45 25.31 -2.73
C ARG A 81 0.61 24.81 -1.76
N VAL A 82 0.61 23.49 -1.58
CA VAL A 82 1.60 22.74 -0.84
C VAL A 82 2.56 22.18 -1.89
N ILE A 83 3.82 22.60 -1.83
CA ILE A 83 4.83 22.29 -2.84
C ILE A 83 6.02 21.64 -2.15
N LEU A 84 6.39 20.45 -2.61
CA LEU A 84 7.66 19.82 -2.28
C LEU A 84 8.72 20.25 -3.29
N ASP A 85 9.69 21.02 -2.84
CA ASP A 85 10.85 21.44 -3.63
C ASP A 85 12.03 20.49 -3.36
N LEU A 86 12.38 19.68 -4.35
CA LEU A 86 13.50 18.74 -4.32
C LEU A 86 14.82 19.37 -4.78
N GLY A 87 14.86 20.69 -4.99
CA GLY A 87 15.99 21.46 -5.54
C GLY A 87 16.19 21.32 -7.05
N CYS A 88 15.87 20.15 -7.60
CA CYS A 88 15.85 19.90 -9.05
C CYS A 88 14.47 20.05 -9.67
N GLU A 89 13.41 19.95 -8.86
CA GLU A 89 12.02 20.02 -9.32
C GLU A 89 11.10 20.41 -8.18
N ARG A 90 9.96 21.02 -8.53
CA ARG A 90 8.92 21.44 -7.61
C ARG A 90 7.64 20.69 -7.92
N LEU A 91 7.17 19.91 -6.96
CA LEU A 91 6.02 19.02 -7.11
C LEU A 91 4.87 19.51 -6.22
N ILE A 92 3.65 19.55 -6.74
CA ILE A 92 2.48 20.03 -6.01
C ILE A 92 1.85 18.84 -5.27
N LEU A 93 1.89 18.86 -3.94
CA LEU A 93 1.30 17.83 -3.07
C LEU A 93 -0.18 18.07 -2.77
N GLY A 94 -0.64 19.31 -2.96
CA GLY A 94 -1.98 19.68 -2.55
C GLY A 94 -2.15 21.18 -2.38
N GLU A 95 -3.22 21.53 -1.68
CA GLU A 95 -3.60 22.90 -1.37
C GLU A 95 -4.16 22.88 0.05
N LEU A 96 -3.70 23.83 0.85
CA LEU A 96 -4.23 24.12 2.16
C LEU A 96 -5.23 25.26 2.00
N LYS A 97 -6.47 25.08 2.44
CA LYS A 97 -7.42 26.19 2.53
C LYS A 97 -6.91 27.19 3.57
N ALA A 98 -7.38 28.44 3.51
CA ALA A 98 -6.95 29.47 4.45
C ALA A 98 -7.00 28.94 5.91
N ALA A 99 -5.82 28.76 6.49
CA ALA A 99 -5.64 28.09 7.77
C ALA A 99 -5.87 29.08 8.92
N PRO A 100 -6.16 28.61 10.14
CA PRO A 100 -6.04 29.45 11.32
C PRO A 100 -4.62 30.04 11.43
N LYS A 101 -4.47 31.16 12.14
CA LYS A 101 -3.21 31.93 12.27
C LYS A 101 -1.96 31.10 12.58
N SER A 102 -2.14 29.96 13.24
CA SER A 102 -1.10 29.01 13.58
C SER A 102 -1.63 27.59 13.45
N TYR A 103 -0.84 26.69 12.85
CA TYR A 103 -1.12 25.26 12.78
C TYR A 103 0.14 24.44 13.11
N GLN A 104 -0.06 23.18 13.50
CA GLN A 104 1.02 22.22 13.73
C GLN A 104 1.12 21.27 12.54
N LEU A 105 2.33 21.16 12.00
CA LEU A 105 2.67 20.15 11.01
C LEU A 105 3.32 18.96 11.70
N TYR A 106 2.88 17.75 11.37
CA TYR A 106 3.51 16.50 11.79
C TYR A 106 4.15 15.85 10.58
N VAL A 107 5.47 15.66 10.65
CA VAL A 107 6.22 14.90 9.66
C VAL A 107 6.66 13.60 10.31
N ASN A 108 6.07 12.49 9.87
CA ASN A 108 6.47 11.15 10.29
C ASN A 108 7.30 10.48 9.20
N VAL A 109 8.47 9.97 9.58
CA VAL A 109 9.35 9.21 8.70
C VAL A 109 9.43 7.78 9.20
N SER A 110 9.15 6.82 8.31
CA SER A 110 9.21 5.39 8.61
C SER A 110 9.89 4.61 7.48
N LEU A 111 10.45 3.46 7.83
CA LEU A 111 10.98 2.48 6.88
C LEU A 111 9.98 1.35 6.74
N GLU A 112 9.48 1.15 5.53
CA GLU A 112 8.60 0.05 5.16
C GLU A 112 9.46 -1.06 4.54
N ILE A 113 9.38 -2.25 5.15
CA ILE A 113 10.14 -3.43 4.76
C ILE A 113 9.11 -4.47 4.33
N PRO A 114 9.21 -5.07 3.13
CA PRO A 114 8.24 -6.08 2.75
C PRO A 114 8.31 -7.25 3.72
N LEU A 115 7.15 -7.82 4.05
CA LEU A 115 7.09 -9.04 4.85
C LEU A 115 7.96 -10.11 4.18
N LYS A 116 8.71 -10.86 4.99
CA LYS A 116 9.59 -11.90 4.47
C LYS A 116 8.74 -12.99 3.81
N ALA A 117 9.01 -13.28 2.53
CA ALA A 117 8.54 -14.51 1.92
C ALA A 117 9.11 -15.75 2.62
N PHE A 118 8.51 -16.86 2.27
CA PHE A 118 8.92 -18.20 2.64
C PHE A 118 10.37 -18.51 2.18
N GLY A 119 11.17 -19.08 3.08
CA GLY A 119 12.49 -19.65 2.76
C GLY A 119 13.70 -18.74 3.06
N ASP A 120 14.88 -19.33 3.03
CA ASP A 120 16.13 -18.56 3.03
C ASP A 120 16.21 -17.79 1.72
N VAL A 121 16.19 -16.45 1.80
CA VAL A 121 16.59 -15.62 0.66
C VAL A 121 18.02 -16.02 0.32
N PRO A 122 18.34 -16.42 -0.93
CA PRO A 122 19.70 -16.75 -1.30
C PRO A 122 20.67 -15.62 -0.94
N ASP A 123 21.86 -15.94 -0.43
CA ASP A 123 22.79 -14.92 0.08
C ASP A 123 23.14 -13.85 -0.97
N HIS A 124 23.11 -14.19 -2.25
CA HIS A 124 23.34 -13.24 -3.35
C HIS A 124 22.15 -12.28 -3.59
N ILE A 125 20.94 -12.61 -3.13
CA ILE A 125 19.73 -11.78 -3.21
C ILE A 125 19.54 -10.95 -1.95
N LYS A 126 20.07 -11.36 -0.78
CA LYS A 126 19.96 -10.60 0.48
C LYS A 126 20.40 -9.13 0.35
N PRO A 127 21.51 -8.79 -0.33
CA PRO A 127 21.88 -7.40 -0.58
C PRO A 127 20.91 -6.65 -1.49
N LEU A 128 20.09 -7.34 -2.27
CA LEU A 128 19.08 -6.75 -3.15
C LEU A 128 17.76 -6.47 -2.43
N LEU A 129 17.48 -7.17 -1.31
CA LEU A 129 16.28 -6.92 -0.50
C LEU A 129 16.22 -5.48 0.01
N GLN A 130 17.38 -4.86 0.28
CA GLN A 130 17.42 -3.46 0.70
C GLN A 130 16.84 -2.50 -0.35
N TYR A 131 16.81 -2.88 -1.64
CA TYR A 131 16.18 -2.08 -2.70
C TYR A 131 14.65 -2.21 -2.72
N SER A 132 14.10 -3.15 -1.95
CA SER A 132 12.66 -3.22 -1.69
C SER A 132 12.26 -2.46 -0.42
N GLU A 133 13.20 -1.96 0.37
CA GLU A 133 12.87 -1.05 1.45
C GLU A 133 12.43 0.31 0.88
N ILE A 134 11.36 0.85 1.45
CA ILE A 134 10.80 2.14 1.04
C ILE A 134 10.74 3.04 2.26
N VAL A 135 11.31 4.25 2.15
CA VAL A 135 11.11 5.29 3.15
C VAL A 135 9.76 5.93 2.90
N ARG A 136 8.91 5.97 3.92
CA ARG A 136 7.63 6.65 3.85
C ARG A 136 7.67 7.91 4.71
N VAL A 137 7.35 9.03 4.09
CA VAL A 137 7.18 10.34 4.73
C VAL A 137 5.70 10.67 4.70
N THR A 138 5.09 10.84 5.87
CA THR A 138 3.69 11.30 5.97
C THR A 138 3.70 12.69 6.58
N ILE A 139 2.96 13.60 5.95
CA ILE A 139 2.86 15.00 6.32
C ILE A 139 1.39 15.31 6.60
N ASP A 140 1.09 15.62 7.86
CA ASP A 140 -0.26 15.87 8.36
C ASP A 140 -0.35 17.25 9.05
N ILE A 141 -1.50 17.91 8.98
CA ILE A 141 -1.77 19.17 9.69
C ILE A 141 -2.76 18.97 10.83
N SER A 142 -2.58 19.72 11.92
CA SER A 142 -3.59 19.90 12.96
C SER A 142 -3.74 21.38 13.31
N CYS A 143 -4.99 21.79 13.52
CA CYS A 143 -5.41 23.17 13.71
C CYS A 143 -6.09 23.33 15.09
N GLY A 144 -5.42 23.93 16.07
CA GLY A 144 -6.00 24.30 17.37
C GLY A 144 -5.95 23.21 18.46
N ASN A 145 -6.56 23.49 19.63
CA ASN A 145 -6.57 22.63 20.82
C ASN A 145 -7.37 21.32 20.58
N ASP A 146 -6.82 20.41 19.79
CA ASP A 146 -7.30 19.03 19.70
C ASP A 146 -6.85 18.24 20.94
N GLU A 147 -7.44 18.55 22.10
CA GLU A 147 -7.37 17.64 23.27
C GLU A 147 -8.07 16.30 22.99
N GLU A 148 -8.82 16.22 21.88
CA GLU A 148 -9.42 14.99 21.35
C GLU A 148 -8.72 14.48 20.07
N ARG A 149 -7.38 14.45 20.05
CA ARG A 149 -6.69 13.42 19.25
C ARG A 149 -6.93 12.04 19.85
N THR A 150 -8.20 11.61 19.87
CA THR A 150 -8.49 10.18 19.91
C THR A 150 -7.76 9.58 18.71
N HIS A 151 -6.85 8.65 18.99
CA HIS A 151 -6.19 7.83 18.00
C HIS A 151 -7.25 6.96 17.30
N THR A 152 -8.12 7.52 16.45
CA THR A 152 -8.81 6.76 15.42
C THR A 152 -7.74 5.97 14.70
N ILE A 153 -7.82 4.65 14.83
CA ILE A 153 -6.84 3.69 14.37
C ILE A 153 -6.74 3.86 12.86
N SER A 154 -5.67 4.48 12.40
CA SER A 154 -5.37 4.56 10.97
C SER A 154 -5.10 3.14 10.46
N LYS A 155 -5.75 2.77 9.36
CA LYS A 155 -5.58 1.44 8.77
C LYS A 155 -4.13 1.27 8.35
N ARG A 156 -3.63 0.05 8.41
CA ARG A 156 -2.27 -0.26 7.97
C ARG A 156 -2.33 -1.09 6.70
N PRO A 157 -1.74 -0.63 5.59
CA PRO A 157 -1.60 -1.48 4.42
C PRO A 157 -0.67 -2.65 4.72
N VAL A 158 -0.83 -3.72 3.95
CA VAL A 158 0.15 -4.82 3.94
C VAL A 158 1.20 -4.48 2.90
N TYR A 159 2.47 -4.41 3.31
CA TYR A 159 3.58 -4.36 2.37
C TYR A 159 4.27 -5.72 2.38
N ASP A 160 4.08 -6.49 1.33
CA ASP A 160 4.60 -7.86 1.23
C ASP A 160 5.48 -7.99 -0.01
N GLY A 161 6.21 -9.09 -0.08
CA GLY A 161 6.87 -9.47 -1.31
C GLY A 161 7.79 -10.66 -1.21
N TYR A 162 8.62 -10.81 -2.25
CA TYR A 162 9.63 -11.87 -2.44
C TYR A 162 9.07 -13.25 -2.83
N GLY A 163 7.78 -13.34 -3.14
CA GLY A 163 7.13 -14.49 -3.78
C GLY A 163 6.93 -14.33 -5.30
N ASN A 164 6.82 -15.45 -6.01
CA ASN A 164 6.52 -15.52 -7.45
C ASN A 164 5.07 -15.92 -7.74
N LEU A 165 4.35 -16.45 -6.74
CA LEU A 165 2.98 -16.93 -6.93
C LEU A 165 1.93 -15.83 -6.68
N GLY A 166 2.37 -14.59 -6.44
CA GLY A 166 1.49 -13.50 -6.04
C GLY A 166 0.97 -13.72 -4.62
N PHE A 167 -0.34 -13.56 -4.43
CA PHE A 167 -0.96 -13.70 -3.11
C PHE A 167 -2.42 -14.13 -3.20
N PHE A 168 -2.94 -14.56 -2.05
CA PHE A 168 -4.36 -14.75 -1.88
C PHE A 168 -4.91 -14.03 -0.65
N ILE A 169 -6.19 -13.68 -0.71
CA ILE A 169 -6.95 -13.10 0.39
C ILE A 169 -8.04 -14.09 0.79
N ALA A 170 -8.06 -14.49 2.06
CA ALA A 170 -9.03 -15.47 2.55
C ALA A 170 -9.27 -15.36 4.06
N ASP A 171 -10.44 -15.83 4.50
CA ASP A 171 -10.64 -16.25 5.89
C ASP A 171 -10.08 -17.67 6.02
N LEU A 172 -8.86 -17.77 6.58
CA LEU A 172 -8.11 -19.03 6.60
C LEU A 172 -8.85 -20.16 7.31
N ASN A 173 -9.62 -19.86 8.36
CA ASN A 173 -10.37 -20.89 9.07
C ASN A 173 -11.50 -21.44 8.20
N LYS A 174 -12.30 -20.55 7.59
CA LYS A 174 -13.42 -20.97 6.73
C LYS A 174 -12.93 -21.67 5.47
N MET A 175 -11.85 -21.16 4.86
CA MET A 175 -11.22 -21.80 3.70
C MET A 175 -10.69 -23.18 4.06
N ASN A 176 -10.04 -23.33 5.23
CA ASN A 176 -9.53 -24.62 5.70
C ASN A 176 -10.66 -25.63 5.98
N GLU A 177 -11.73 -25.21 6.64
CA GLU A 177 -12.92 -26.05 6.87
C GLU A 177 -13.47 -26.59 5.55
N TYR A 178 -13.57 -25.73 4.53
CA TYR A 178 -14.03 -26.13 3.20
C TYR A 178 -13.06 -27.14 2.54
N ILE A 179 -11.77 -26.83 2.51
CA ILE A 179 -10.72 -27.71 1.95
C ILE A 179 -10.75 -29.09 2.59
N VAL A 180 -10.78 -29.16 3.92
CA VAL A 180 -10.80 -30.43 4.66
C VAL A 180 -12.08 -31.22 4.33
N SER A 181 -13.22 -30.54 4.16
CA SER A 181 -14.48 -31.21 3.80
C SER A 181 -14.49 -31.79 2.39
N ARG A 182 -13.78 -31.17 1.43
CA ARG A 182 -13.77 -31.57 0.00
C ARG A 182 -12.63 -32.52 -0.35
N LEU A 183 -11.44 -32.27 0.18
CA LEU A 183 -10.21 -32.97 -0.19
C LEU A 183 -9.63 -33.83 0.95
N GLY A 184 -10.17 -33.73 2.17
CA GLY A 184 -9.67 -34.40 3.36
C GLY A 184 -8.53 -33.64 4.06
N SER A 185 -8.15 -34.09 5.26
CA SER A 185 -7.12 -33.44 6.10
C SER A 185 -5.67 -33.68 5.65
N GLY A 186 -5.45 -34.48 4.61
CA GLY A 186 -4.12 -34.85 4.11
C GLY A 186 -3.53 -33.92 3.05
N VAL A 187 -4.23 -32.85 2.66
CA VAL A 187 -3.75 -31.95 1.61
C VAL A 187 -2.60 -31.10 2.11
N VAL A 188 -1.45 -31.25 1.46
CA VAL A 188 -0.25 -30.45 1.74
C VAL A 188 -0.09 -29.35 0.69
N ASN A 189 -0.26 -29.67 -0.59
CA ASN A 189 -0.06 -28.72 -1.69
C ASN A 189 -1.39 -28.36 -2.37
N LEU A 190 -1.91 -27.17 -2.05
CA LEU A 190 -3.10 -26.61 -2.67
C LEU A 190 -2.85 -26.06 -4.08
N LYS A 191 -1.62 -25.66 -4.41
CA LYS A 191 -1.33 -25.21 -5.78
C LYS A 191 -1.59 -26.35 -6.78
N ASP A 192 -1.10 -27.56 -6.48
CA ASP A 192 -1.33 -28.71 -7.35
C ASP A 192 -2.82 -29.06 -7.38
N ALA A 193 -3.48 -29.04 -6.22
CA ALA A 193 -4.92 -29.27 -6.14
C ALA A 193 -5.74 -28.25 -6.96
N PHE A 194 -5.32 -26.99 -7.03
CA PHE A 194 -5.97 -25.95 -7.85
C PHE A 194 -5.82 -26.21 -9.35
N CYS A 195 -4.73 -26.86 -9.77
CA CYS A 195 -4.50 -27.23 -11.16
C CYS A 195 -5.12 -28.57 -11.56
N GLU A 196 -5.27 -29.49 -10.61
CA GLU A 196 -5.70 -30.87 -10.84
C GLU A 196 -7.18 -31.12 -10.53
N THR A 197 -7.84 -30.20 -9.83
CA THR A 197 -9.23 -30.34 -9.39
C THR A 197 -10.02 -29.05 -9.56
N GLU A 198 -11.35 -29.12 -9.36
CA GLU A 198 -12.25 -27.96 -9.41
C GLU A 198 -12.23 -27.11 -8.12
N ILE A 199 -11.41 -27.45 -7.12
CA ILE A 199 -11.47 -26.82 -5.79
C ILE A 199 -11.25 -25.30 -5.85
N ALA A 200 -10.44 -24.80 -6.78
CA ALA A 200 -10.22 -23.36 -6.95
C ALA A 200 -11.51 -22.66 -7.39
N ASN A 201 -12.21 -23.21 -8.40
CA ASN A 201 -13.48 -22.69 -8.89
C ASN A 201 -14.56 -22.76 -7.81
N GLU A 202 -14.61 -23.85 -7.04
CA GLU A 202 -15.51 -23.99 -5.89
C GLU A 202 -15.23 -22.92 -4.84
N LEU A 203 -13.97 -22.70 -4.46
CA LEU A 203 -13.59 -21.67 -3.47
C LEU A 203 -13.89 -20.24 -3.96
N PHE A 204 -13.73 -19.96 -5.25
CA PHE A 204 -14.17 -18.69 -5.84
C PHE A 204 -15.69 -18.53 -5.78
N ALA A 205 -16.44 -19.57 -6.17
CA ALA A 205 -17.90 -19.55 -6.17
C ALA A 205 -18.50 -19.42 -4.77
N GLU A 206 -17.88 -20.04 -3.77
CA GLU A 206 -18.25 -19.94 -2.36
C GLU A 206 -17.78 -18.63 -1.71
N GLY A 207 -16.98 -17.83 -2.42
CA GLY A 207 -16.45 -16.56 -1.93
C GLY A 207 -15.49 -16.71 -0.75
N LEU A 208 -14.69 -17.77 -0.76
CA LEU A 208 -13.70 -18.11 0.26
C LEU A 208 -12.26 -17.79 -0.17
N LEU A 209 -12.04 -17.55 -1.46
CA LEU A 209 -10.74 -17.30 -2.03
C LEU A 209 -10.78 -16.09 -2.97
N VAL A 210 -9.78 -15.23 -2.83
CA VAL A 210 -9.41 -14.20 -3.81
C VAL A 210 -7.96 -14.49 -4.14
N LEU A 211 -7.63 -14.68 -5.41
CA LEU A 211 -6.31 -15.16 -5.83
C LEU A 211 -5.75 -14.26 -6.92
N VAL A 212 -4.68 -13.54 -6.61
CA VAL A 212 -3.93 -12.75 -7.58
C VAL A 212 -2.64 -13.51 -7.90
N TRP A 213 -2.58 -14.08 -9.09
CA TRP A 213 -1.51 -15.00 -9.49
C TRP A 213 -0.54 -14.37 -10.48
N GLY A 214 0.70 -14.87 -10.45
CA GLY A 214 1.71 -14.57 -11.47
C GLY A 214 2.18 -13.12 -11.44
N MET A 215 2.22 -12.50 -10.25
CA MET A 215 2.59 -11.11 -10.07
C MET A 215 4.11 -10.96 -9.91
N THR A 216 4.78 -10.49 -10.97
CA THR A 216 6.23 -10.19 -11.00
C THR A 216 6.45 -8.77 -11.52
N PRO A 217 7.18 -7.85 -10.83
CA PRO A 217 8.09 -8.12 -9.73
C PRO A 217 7.47 -8.08 -8.32
N TRP A 218 8.30 -8.55 -7.40
CA TRP A 218 8.00 -9.30 -6.19
C TRP A 218 7.33 -8.56 -5.03
N HIS A 219 7.31 -7.23 -4.99
CA HIS A 219 6.85 -6.47 -3.81
C HIS A 219 5.68 -5.57 -4.12
N TYR A 220 4.74 -5.47 -3.18
CA TYR A 220 3.49 -4.78 -3.39
C TYR A 220 2.89 -4.26 -2.10
N TYR A 221 2.18 -3.14 -2.21
CA TYR A 221 1.26 -2.70 -1.17
C TYR A 221 -0.12 -3.25 -1.42
N LEU A 222 -0.82 -3.60 -0.35
CA LEU A 222 -2.22 -3.98 -0.40
C LEU A 222 -3.01 -3.16 0.61
N TYR A 223 -3.98 -2.40 0.09
CA TYR A 223 -4.91 -1.58 0.85
C TYR A 223 -6.31 -2.19 0.81
N GLY A 224 -6.91 -2.38 1.99
CA GLY A 224 -8.34 -2.67 2.11
C GLY A 224 -9.13 -1.39 2.31
N VAL A 225 -10.11 -1.16 1.44
CA VAL A 225 -10.94 0.05 1.37
C VAL A 225 -12.30 -0.24 1.98
N ASP A 226 -12.75 0.65 2.87
CA ASP A 226 -14.08 0.53 3.47
C ASP A 226 -15.13 1.36 2.73
N GLU A 227 -14.72 2.56 2.31
CA GLU A 227 -15.57 3.53 1.60
C GLU A 227 -14.85 4.00 0.33
N PRO A 228 -15.53 4.24 -0.80
CA PRO A 228 -14.90 4.68 -2.04
C PRO A 228 -13.98 5.90 -1.88
N GLU A 229 -14.33 6.82 -0.97
CA GLU A 229 -13.59 8.03 -0.66
C GLU A 229 -12.21 7.75 -0.03
N ASP A 230 -12.04 6.60 0.65
CA ASP A 230 -10.75 6.19 1.22
C ASP A 230 -9.67 6.05 0.14
N THR A 231 -10.05 5.80 -1.12
CA THR A 231 -9.10 5.67 -2.24
C THR A 231 -8.33 6.95 -2.52
N ALA A 232 -8.81 8.12 -2.08
CA ALA A 232 -8.08 9.38 -2.15
C ALA A 232 -6.85 9.40 -1.23
N PHE A 233 -6.77 8.51 -0.23
CA PHE A 233 -5.66 8.41 0.73
C PHE A 233 -4.73 7.21 0.43
N ILE A 234 -4.69 6.79 -0.82
CA ILE A 234 -3.85 5.69 -1.29
C ILE A 234 -3.05 6.19 -2.50
N PRO A 235 -1.73 5.92 -2.58
CA PRO A 235 -0.97 6.15 -3.80
C PRO A 235 -1.57 5.31 -4.93
N ARG A 236 -2.15 5.94 -5.95
CA ARG A 236 -2.80 5.22 -7.06
C ARG A 236 -2.71 5.99 -8.36
N LEU A 237 -2.96 5.28 -9.45
CA LEU A 237 -3.12 5.87 -10.78
C LEU A 237 -4.60 6.16 -11.04
N SER A 238 -4.88 7.07 -11.97
CA SER A 238 -6.25 7.36 -12.40
C SER A 238 -6.90 6.17 -13.12
N ARG A 239 -6.09 5.27 -13.69
CA ARG A 239 -6.53 4.03 -14.31
C ARG A 239 -5.63 2.88 -13.85
N PRO A 240 -6.16 1.86 -13.15
CA PRO A 240 -5.39 0.68 -12.80
C PRO A 240 -5.08 -0.16 -14.05
N GLN A 241 -3.89 -0.77 -14.07
CA GLN A 241 -3.43 -1.60 -15.19
C GLN A 241 -4.12 -2.96 -15.23
N PHE A 242 -4.47 -3.51 -14.07
CA PHE A 242 -5.20 -4.77 -13.97
C PHE A 242 -6.38 -4.63 -13.01
N GLN A 243 -7.46 -5.34 -13.32
CA GLN A 243 -8.65 -5.39 -12.49
C GLN A 243 -9.17 -6.82 -12.44
N GLY A 244 -9.56 -7.27 -11.25
CA GLY A 244 -10.23 -8.54 -11.03
C GLY A 244 -11.49 -8.34 -10.23
N THR A 245 -12.45 -9.23 -10.43
CA THR A 245 -13.69 -9.27 -9.65
C THR A 245 -13.86 -10.64 -9.05
N TYR A 246 -14.15 -10.69 -7.75
CA TYR A 246 -14.30 -11.91 -6.99
C TYR A 246 -15.60 -11.88 -6.23
N ARG A 247 -16.09 -13.06 -5.87
CA ARG A 247 -17.02 -13.17 -4.77
C ARG A 247 -16.22 -13.22 -3.48
N LEU A 248 -16.63 -12.45 -2.48
CA LEU A 248 -16.15 -12.60 -1.11
C LEU A 248 -17.36 -12.64 -0.19
N ARG A 249 -17.48 -13.70 0.63
CA ARG A 249 -18.62 -13.83 1.53
C ARG A 249 -18.80 -12.60 2.42
N ARG A 250 -20.07 -12.25 2.69
CA ARG A 250 -20.43 -11.04 3.44
C ARG A 250 -19.92 -11.03 4.87
N ASP A 251 -19.82 -12.21 5.48
CA ASP A 251 -19.35 -12.40 6.86
C ASP A 251 -17.82 -12.34 6.99
N ILE A 252 -17.08 -12.25 5.87
CA ILE A 252 -15.63 -12.06 5.88
C ILE A 252 -15.33 -10.56 5.78
N LYS A 253 -14.98 -9.95 6.92
CA LYS A 253 -14.65 -8.51 7.02
C LYS A 253 -13.15 -8.22 7.14
N ASN A 254 -12.41 -9.14 7.75
CA ASN A 254 -10.97 -8.99 8.02
C ASN A 254 -10.18 -10.19 7.48
N PRO A 255 -10.20 -10.44 6.16
CA PRO A 255 -9.48 -11.57 5.60
C PRO A 255 -7.96 -11.39 5.76
N SER A 256 -7.25 -12.52 5.84
CA SER A 256 -5.79 -12.56 5.83
C SER A 256 -5.26 -12.34 4.42
N VAL A 257 -4.17 -11.59 4.31
CA VAL A 257 -3.36 -11.48 3.09
C VAL A 257 -2.19 -12.44 3.22
N VAL A 258 -2.09 -13.39 2.29
CA VAL A 258 -1.14 -14.50 2.39
C VAL A 258 -0.35 -14.63 1.09
N PRO A 259 0.99 -14.69 1.15
CA PRO A 259 1.82 -14.99 -0.02
C PRO A 259 1.41 -16.31 -0.68
N GLY A 260 1.38 -16.35 -2.01
CA GLY A 260 0.93 -17.52 -2.77
C GLY A 260 1.75 -18.79 -2.51
N GLU A 261 3.00 -18.65 -2.06
CA GLU A 261 3.91 -19.75 -1.69
C GLU A 261 3.32 -20.63 -0.58
N PHE A 262 2.48 -20.08 0.29
CA PHE A 262 1.83 -20.85 1.35
C PHE A 262 0.77 -21.83 0.84
N LEU A 263 0.39 -21.74 -0.45
CA LEU A 263 -0.41 -22.77 -1.10
C LEU A 263 0.38 -24.07 -1.31
N LEU A 264 1.73 -24.03 -1.33
CA LEU A 264 2.57 -25.24 -1.49
C LEU A 264 2.63 -26.09 -0.21
N ASN A 265 2.37 -25.48 0.95
CA ASN A 265 2.40 -26.14 2.26
C ASN A 265 1.28 -25.59 3.15
N TRP A 266 0.07 -26.10 2.94
CA TRP A 266 -1.13 -25.67 3.65
C TRP A 266 -1.07 -25.86 5.18
N PRO A 267 -0.54 -26.98 5.71
CA PRO A 267 -0.33 -27.10 7.16
C PRO A 267 0.51 -25.98 7.77
N GLU A 268 1.57 -25.55 7.06
CA GLU A 268 2.39 -24.43 7.53
C GLU A 268 1.65 -23.08 7.41
N CYS A 269 0.86 -22.90 6.35
CA CYS A 269 -0.04 -21.74 6.24
C CYS A 269 -0.93 -21.63 7.48
N MET A 270 -1.58 -22.72 7.89
CA MET A 270 -2.47 -22.74 9.05
C MET A 270 -1.75 -22.54 10.39
N ALA A 271 -0.44 -22.81 10.46
CA ALA A 271 0.36 -22.62 11.66
C ALA A 271 0.82 -21.16 11.88
N LYS A 272 0.72 -20.29 10.86
CA LYS A 272 1.20 -18.91 10.92
C LYS A 272 0.06 -17.89 11.06
N LYS A 273 0.40 -16.74 11.63
CA LYS A 273 -0.48 -15.57 11.65
C LYS A 273 -0.06 -14.60 10.56
N PHE A 274 -0.99 -14.29 9.69
CA PHE A 274 -0.81 -13.35 8.59
C PHE A 274 -1.43 -11.99 8.92
N PRO A 275 -0.94 -10.90 8.32
CA PRO A 275 -1.62 -9.62 8.41
C PRO A 275 -3.01 -9.72 7.78
N THR A 276 -3.95 -8.95 8.32
CA THR A 276 -5.30 -8.83 7.77
C THR A 276 -5.51 -7.42 7.24
N ILE A 277 -6.36 -7.31 6.23
CA ILE A 277 -6.92 -6.04 5.79
C ILE A 277 -8.38 -5.96 6.20
N THR A 278 -8.89 -4.74 6.39
CA THR A 278 -10.33 -4.53 6.56
C THR A 278 -10.94 -4.23 5.20
N VAL A 279 -12.01 -4.93 4.87
CA VAL A 279 -12.83 -4.63 3.70
C VAL A 279 -14.29 -4.51 4.16
N ALA A 280 -14.71 -3.28 4.50
CA ALA A 280 -16.09 -3.02 4.91
C ALA A 280 -17.06 -3.09 3.71
N GLY A 281 -18.35 -2.83 3.99
CA GLY A 281 -19.45 -2.99 3.04
C GLY A 281 -20.17 -4.33 3.18
N ASN A 282 -21.38 -4.42 2.64
CA ASN A 282 -22.27 -5.59 2.81
C ASN A 282 -22.52 -6.39 1.52
N GLY A 283 -22.11 -5.89 0.36
CA GLY A 283 -22.16 -6.62 -0.91
C GLY A 283 -21.27 -7.87 -0.91
N GLU A 284 -21.35 -8.71 -1.93
CA GLU A 284 -20.48 -9.90 -2.10
C GLU A 284 -19.43 -9.71 -3.18
N VAL A 285 -19.48 -8.60 -3.92
CA VAL A 285 -18.51 -8.29 -4.95
C VAL A 285 -17.28 -7.69 -4.30
N LEU A 286 -16.13 -8.33 -4.51
CA LEU A 286 -14.84 -7.75 -4.18
C LEU A 286 -14.12 -7.40 -5.48
N LYS A 287 -13.80 -6.12 -5.64
CA LYS A 287 -12.97 -5.62 -6.72
C LYS A 287 -11.53 -5.55 -6.26
N ILE A 288 -10.62 -6.03 -7.10
CA ILE A 288 -9.18 -5.89 -6.92
C ILE A 288 -8.66 -5.03 -8.06
N GLU A 289 -8.01 -3.91 -7.73
CA GLU A 289 -7.34 -3.04 -8.70
C GLU A 289 -5.83 -3.09 -8.46
N VAL A 290 -5.05 -3.33 -9.51
CA VAL A 290 -3.58 -3.31 -9.46
C VAL A 290 -3.08 -2.09 -10.20
N ASN A 291 -2.44 -1.19 -9.46
CA ASN A 291 -1.81 0.02 -9.99
C ASN A 291 -0.30 -0.20 -10.04
N VAL A 292 0.27 -0.16 -11.25
CA VAL A 292 1.72 -0.28 -11.46
C VAL A 292 2.30 1.13 -11.54
N MET A 293 2.85 1.58 -10.43
CA MET A 293 3.47 2.89 -10.27
C MET A 293 4.97 2.80 -10.48
N GLY A 294 5.62 3.90 -10.83
CA GLY A 294 7.08 4.03 -10.83
C GLY A 294 7.55 5.03 -9.80
N PHE A 295 8.83 4.93 -9.41
CA PHE A 295 9.49 5.97 -8.63
C PHE A 295 10.10 7.01 -9.55
N TYR A 296 9.79 8.28 -9.33
CA TYR A 296 10.36 9.36 -10.13
C TYR A 296 11.88 9.44 -9.98
N VAL A 297 12.60 9.50 -11.11
CA VAL A 297 14.04 9.71 -11.19
C VAL A 297 14.28 11.08 -11.85
N PRO A 298 14.75 12.08 -11.09
CA PRO A 298 14.92 13.44 -11.61
C PRO A 298 15.75 13.49 -12.89
N ASN A 299 15.25 14.24 -13.87
CA ASN A 299 15.85 14.42 -15.20
C ASN A 299 16.00 13.14 -16.05
N VAL A 300 15.47 11.99 -15.59
CA VAL A 300 15.50 10.72 -16.33
C VAL A 300 14.09 10.25 -16.67
N GLY A 301 13.16 10.33 -15.71
CA GLY A 301 11.77 9.92 -15.90
C GLY A 301 11.33 8.86 -14.88
N ILE A 302 10.76 7.77 -15.38
CA ILE A 302 10.15 6.73 -14.54
C ILE A 302 11.19 5.67 -14.17
N GLY A 303 11.37 5.47 -12.88
CA GLY A 303 12.28 4.48 -12.30
C GLY A 303 11.61 3.13 -12.03
N PRO A 304 12.17 2.33 -11.10
CA PRO A 304 11.70 0.99 -10.80
C PRO A 304 10.19 0.93 -10.47
N PRO A 305 9.49 -0.13 -10.88
CA PRO A 305 8.06 -0.27 -10.62
C PRO A 305 7.75 -0.60 -9.15
N MET A 306 6.54 -0.26 -8.76
CA MET A 306 5.91 -0.57 -7.48
C MET A 306 4.43 -0.83 -7.70
N SER A 307 3.97 -1.99 -7.25
CA SER A 307 2.56 -2.34 -7.35
C SER A 307 1.80 -1.87 -6.10
N VAL A 308 0.68 -1.18 -6.32
CA VAL A 308 -0.30 -0.85 -5.30
C VAL A 308 -1.62 -1.54 -5.63
N ILE A 309 -1.99 -2.49 -4.79
CA ILE A 309 -3.25 -3.20 -4.88
C ILE A 309 -4.27 -2.54 -3.96
N ILE A 310 -5.46 -2.33 -4.50
CA ILE A 310 -6.62 -1.82 -3.78
C ILE A 310 -7.70 -2.90 -3.81
N ALA A 311 -8.19 -3.28 -2.64
CA ALA A 311 -9.31 -4.20 -2.46
C ALA A 311 -10.52 -3.42 -1.93
N SER A 312 -11.59 -3.37 -2.70
CA SER A 312 -12.84 -2.67 -2.34
C SER A 312 -14.05 -3.57 -2.52
N ARG A 313 -15.02 -3.47 -1.63
CA ARG A 313 -16.29 -4.19 -1.74
C ARG A 313 -17.33 -3.31 -2.41
N GLU A 314 -18.12 -3.90 -3.30
CA GLU A 314 -19.17 -3.22 -4.04
C GLU A 314 -20.50 -3.98 -3.91
N ASP A 315 -21.60 -3.25 -4.05
CA ASP A 315 -22.92 -3.84 -4.15
C ASP A 315 -23.16 -4.36 -5.58
N GLY A 316 -23.84 -5.49 -5.71
CA GLY A 316 -24.16 -6.09 -7.01
C GLY A 316 -24.04 -7.61 -6.99
N GLU A 317 -24.26 -8.22 -8.17
CA GLU A 317 -24.02 -9.63 -8.37
C GLU A 317 -22.55 -9.89 -8.74
N PRO A 318 -21.86 -10.82 -8.07
CA PRO A 318 -20.46 -11.09 -8.33
C PRO A 318 -20.29 -11.79 -9.69
N LYS A 319 -19.78 -11.07 -10.67
CA LYS A 319 -19.24 -11.66 -11.90
C LYS A 319 -17.76 -11.99 -11.67
N ILE A 320 -17.47 -13.25 -11.38
CA ILE A 320 -16.13 -13.71 -11.05
C ILE A 320 -15.23 -13.65 -12.29
N ASP A 321 -14.15 -12.87 -12.19
CA ASP A 321 -13.12 -12.67 -13.20
C ASP A 321 -11.76 -12.51 -12.46
N PRO A 322 -11.11 -13.63 -12.09
CA PRO A 322 -9.93 -13.62 -11.24
C PRO A 322 -8.67 -13.22 -12.01
N LEU A 323 -7.75 -12.54 -11.34
CA LEU A 323 -6.45 -12.11 -11.86
C LEU A 323 -5.46 -13.27 -11.81
N LEU A 324 -5.50 -14.15 -12.81
CA LEU A 324 -4.62 -15.32 -12.87
C LEU A 324 -3.31 -15.08 -13.66
N MET A 325 -3.18 -13.91 -14.31
CA MET A 325 -1.96 -13.49 -15.01
C MET A 325 -1.75 -11.98 -14.82
N VAL A 326 -0.91 -11.59 -13.84
CA VAL A 326 -0.57 -10.19 -13.57
C VAL A 326 0.90 -9.93 -13.92
N ASP A 327 1.20 -9.81 -15.21
CA ASP A 327 2.55 -9.51 -15.66
C ASP A 327 2.84 -8.00 -15.53
N ILE A 328 3.43 -7.59 -14.40
CA ILE A 328 3.76 -6.17 -14.16
C ILE A 328 4.88 -5.70 -15.08
N GLU A 329 5.75 -6.60 -15.57
CA GLU A 329 6.82 -6.25 -16.50
C GLU A 329 6.29 -5.95 -17.91
N ALA A 330 5.09 -6.45 -18.25
CA ALA A 330 4.43 -6.19 -19.52
C ALA A 330 3.70 -4.84 -19.60
N VAL A 331 3.69 -4.05 -18.52
CA VAL A 331 2.99 -2.74 -18.49
C VAL A 331 3.94 -1.60 -18.17
N GLU A 332 3.68 -0.44 -18.77
CA GLU A 332 4.42 0.78 -18.47
C GLU A 332 3.98 1.36 -17.11
N PRO A 333 4.91 1.57 -16.16
CA PRO A 333 4.57 2.16 -14.87
C PRO A 333 4.17 3.63 -15.03
N GLY A 334 3.17 4.06 -14.26
CA GLY A 334 2.78 5.48 -14.18
C GLY A 334 3.43 6.20 -13.00
N LEU A 335 3.66 7.51 -13.10
CA LEU A 335 4.01 8.32 -11.94
C LEU A 335 2.75 8.73 -11.18
N CYS A 336 2.85 8.81 -9.86
CA CYS A 336 1.82 9.37 -8.99
C CYS A 336 2.33 10.73 -8.50
N PHE A 337 1.68 11.81 -8.98
CA PHE A 337 1.97 13.22 -8.74
C PHE A 337 0.69 14.04 -8.72
#